data_AF-A0A3D2HT16-F1
#
_entry.id   AF-A0A3D2HT16-F1
#
_cell.length_a   1.000
_cell.length_b   1.000
_cell.length_c   1.000
_cell.angle_alpha   90.00
_cell.angle_beta   90.00
_cell.angle_gamma   90.00
#
_symmetry.space_group_name_H-M   'P 1'
#
loop_
_entity.id
_entity.type
_entity.pdbx_description
1 polymer ?
#
loop_
_entity_poly.entity_id
_entity_poly.type
_entity_poly.pdbx_seq_one_letter_code
_entity_poly.pdbx_strand_id
1 'polypeptide(L)'
;MKRIYVSLIFILIVAICAALQLGYVSAEVDSFVSMIEQSDKYMRKSDFEEAISVCKNIEEKWDDTAKKIDMLLIHDYVDEIGNKISNMRSYAENCSPDMYFAESTTAKKELASIKESEYPLAENIL
;
A
#
# COMPACT_ATOMS: atom_id res chain seq x y z
N MET A 1 10.88 -42.36 3.29
CA MET A 1 10.90 -42.05 1.84
C MET A 1 9.63 -41.31 1.40
N LYS A 2 8.47 -41.97 1.21
CA LYS A 2 7.22 -41.30 0.74
C LYS A 2 6.79 -40.08 1.57
N ARG A 3 6.91 -40.17 2.90
CA ARG A 3 6.61 -39.06 3.83
C ARG A 3 7.54 -37.84 3.64
N ILE A 4 8.81 -38.08 3.30
CA ILE A 4 9.79 -37.01 3.05
C ILE A 4 9.44 -36.27 1.76
N TYR A 5 9.07 -37.00 0.69
CA TYR A 5 8.63 -36.37 -0.56
C TYR A 5 7.35 -35.53 -0.39
N VAL A 6 6.39 -36.00 0.40
CA VAL A 6 5.16 -35.24 0.69
C VAL A 6 5.49 -33.95 1.45
N SER A 7 6.37 -34.01 2.46
CA SER A 7 6.83 -32.81 3.18
C SER A 7 7.59 -31.84 2.28
N LEU A 8 8.42 -32.35 1.36
CA LEU A 8 9.20 -31.53 0.45
C LEU A 8 8.31 -30.81 -0.58
N ILE A 9 7.30 -31.50 -1.10
CA ILE A 9 6.26 -30.89 -1.95
C ILE A 9 5.48 -29.83 -1.18
N PHE A 10 5.13 -30.10 0.07
CA PHE A 10 4.40 -29.13 0.90
C PHE A 10 5.20 -27.85 1.15
N ILE A 11 6.49 -27.97 1.48
CA ILE A 11 7.39 -26.81 1.64
C ILE A 11 7.48 -26.03 0.33
N LEU A 12 7.56 -26.72 -0.81
CA LEU A 12 7.65 -26.08 -2.11
C LEU A 12 6.36 -25.32 -2.48
N ILE A 13 5.19 -25.87 -2.13
CA ILE A 13 3.90 -25.17 -2.28
C ILE A 13 3.86 -23.92 -1.41
N VAL A 14 4.26 -24.02 -0.14
CA VAL A 14 4.28 -22.88 0.79
C VAL A 14 5.21 -21.78 0.28
N ALA A 15 6.40 -22.14 -0.21
CA ALA A 15 7.35 -21.19 -0.78
C ALA A 15 6.80 -20.48 -2.03
N ILE A 16 6.11 -21.21 -2.92
CA ILE A 16 5.46 -20.61 -4.09
C ILE A 16 4.34 -19.66 -3.67
N CYS A 17 3.48 -20.07 -2.72
CA CYS A 17 2.40 -19.23 -2.21
C CYS A 17 2.94 -17.94 -1.58
N ALA A 18 4.01 -18.03 -0.78
CA ALA A 18 4.66 -16.86 -0.20
C ALA A 18 5.21 -15.92 -1.28
N ALA A 19 5.89 -16.43 -2.31
CA ALA A 19 6.40 -15.61 -3.41
C ALA A 19 5.28 -14.92 -4.20
N LEU A 20 4.16 -15.61 -4.46
CA LEU A 20 2.99 -15.03 -5.13
C LEU A 20 2.35 -13.92 -4.29
N GLN A 21 2.26 -14.11 -2.98
CA GLN A 21 1.71 -13.11 -2.06
C GLN A 21 2.59 -11.85 -2.04
N LEU A 22 3.91 -11.99 -1.92
CA LEU A 22 4.85 -10.86 -1.98
C LEU A 22 4.73 -10.09 -3.30
N GLY A 23 4.60 -10.82 -4.42
CA GLY A 23 4.39 -10.21 -5.73
C GLY A 23 3.07 -9.43 -5.81
N TYR A 24 1.99 -9.97 -5.24
CA TYR A 24 0.68 -9.31 -5.19
C TYR A 24 0.73 -8.02 -4.35
N VAL A 25 1.30 -8.06 -3.14
CA VAL A 25 1.39 -6.88 -2.27
C VAL A 25 2.28 -5.81 -2.91
N SER A 26 3.43 -6.19 -3.46
CA SER A 26 4.30 -5.24 -4.17
C SER A 26 3.57 -4.55 -5.33
N ALA A 27 2.84 -5.31 -6.16
CA ALA A 27 2.11 -4.74 -7.29
C ALA A 27 1.01 -3.77 -6.83
N GLU A 28 0.37 -4.09 -5.71
CA GLU A 28 -0.70 -3.28 -5.16
C GLU A 28 -0.17 -1.99 -4.52
N VAL A 29 0.94 -2.06 -3.78
CA VAL A 29 1.69 -0.90 -3.28
C VAL A 29 2.11 0.01 -4.43
N ASP A 30 2.72 -0.54 -5.48
CA ASP A 30 3.15 0.23 -6.65
C ASP A 30 1.94 0.88 -7.36
N SER A 31 0.78 0.22 -7.38
CA SER A 31 -0.48 0.80 -7.88
C SER A 31 -0.95 1.98 -7.04
N PHE A 32 -0.92 1.91 -5.70
CA PHE A 32 -1.31 3.02 -4.84
C PHE A 32 -0.37 4.22 -5.01
N VAL A 33 0.94 3.99 -5.04
CA VAL A 33 1.93 5.03 -5.28
C VAL A 33 1.66 5.73 -6.62
N SER A 34 1.35 4.97 -7.67
CA SER A 34 1.03 5.54 -8.99
C SER A 34 -0.25 6.41 -8.97
N MET A 35 -1.29 5.99 -8.26
CA MET A 35 -2.51 6.77 -8.09
C MET A 35 -2.25 8.06 -7.29
N ILE A 36 -1.44 7.99 -6.22
CA ILE A 36 -1.02 9.17 -5.46
C ILE A 36 -0.24 10.13 -6.35
N GLU A 37 0.70 9.65 -7.17
CA GLU A 37 1.44 10.48 -8.12
C GLU A 37 0.53 11.12 -9.19
N GLN A 38 -0.53 10.42 -9.59
CA GLN A 38 -1.54 10.97 -10.49
C GLN A 38 -2.30 12.12 -9.80
N SER A 39 -2.74 11.92 -8.55
CA SER A 39 -3.37 12.97 -7.75
C SER A 39 -2.42 14.16 -7.53
N ASP A 40 -1.14 13.90 -7.26
CA ASP A 40 -0.11 14.94 -7.12
C ASP A 40 0.02 15.81 -8.39
N LYS A 41 -0.10 15.20 -9.58
CA LYS A 41 -0.07 15.94 -10.85
C LYS A 41 -1.28 16.85 -11.00
N TYR A 42 -2.48 16.39 -10.64
CA TYR A 42 -3.69 17.22 -10.65
C TYR A 42 -3.58 18.35 -9.63
N MET A 43 -3.07 18.07 -8.43
CA MET A 43 -2.83 19.08 -7.42
C MET A 43 -1.85 20.17 -7.86
N ARG A 44 -0.74 19.79 -8.52
CA ARG A 44 0.22 20.77 -9.08
C ARG A 44 -0.39 21.64 -10.18
N LYS A 45 -1.37 21.12 -10.92
CA LYS A 45 -2.11 21.85 -11.95
C LYS A 45 -3.25 22.70 -11.39
N SER A 46 -3.46 22.68 -10.06
CA SER A 46 -4.63 23.30 -9.41
C SER A 46 -5.96 22.72 -9.92
N ASP A 47 -5.94 21.48 -10.40
CA ASP A 47 -7.12 20.73 -10.84
C ASP A 47 -7.67 19.92 -9.66
N PHE A 48 -8.26 20.64 -8.70
CA PHE A 48 -8.66 20.07 -7.41
C PHE A 48 -9.78 19.04 -7.55
N GLU A 49 -10.69 19.21 -8.52
CA GLU A 49 -11.82 18.29 -8.73
C GLU A 49 -11.34 16.89 -9.13
N GLU A 50 -10.41 16.82 -10.09
CA GLU A 50 -9.78 15.57 -10.49
C GLU A 50 -8.89 15.00 -9.38
N ALA A 51 -8.16 15.84 -8.63
CA ALA A 51 -7.36 15.38 -7.49
C ALA A 51 -8.25 14.73 -6.40
N ILE A 52 -9.39 15.33 -6.07
CA ILE A 52 -10.36 14.79 -5.11
C ILE A 52 -10.95 13.47 -5.62
N SER A 53 -11.30 13.40 -6.91
CA SER A 53 -11.81 12.19 -7.55
C SER A 53 -10.82 11.03 -7.46
N VAL A 54 -9.54 11.29 -7.75
CA VAL A 54 -8.47 10.29 -7.61
C VAL A 54 -8.28 9.91 -6.14
N CYS A 55 -8.25 10.87 -5.20
CA CYS A 55 -8.14 10.57 -3.76
C CYS A 55 -9.29 9.69 -3.26
N LYS A 56 -10.52 9.93 -3.71
CA LYS A 56 -11.68 9.09 -3.36
C LYS A 56 -11.53 7.66 -3.88
N ASN A 57 -11.04 7.50 -5.10
CA ASN A 57 -10.74 6.17 -5.66
C ASN A 57 -9.62 5.46 -4.87
N ILE A 58 -8.59 6.21 -4.43
CA ILE A 58 -7.54 5.69 -3.55
C ILE A 58 -8.15 5.21 -2.23
N GLU A 59 -9.03 6.00 -1.58
CA GLU A 59 -9.71 5.62 -0.34
C GLU A 59 -10.56 4.35 -0.51
N GLU A 60 -11.39 4.28 -1.54
CA GLU A 60 -12.26 3.14 -1.82
C GLU A 60 -11.44 1.87 -2.08
N LYS A 61 -10.39 1.98 -2.90
CA LYS A 61 -9.48 0.86 -3.15
C LYS A 61 -8.70 0.47 -1.90
N TRP A 62 -8.30 1.44 -1.07
CA TRP A 62 -7.62 1.20 0.19
C TRP A 62 -8.50 0.44 1.17
N ASP A 63 -9.77 0.80 1.35
CA ASP A 63 -10.68 0.09 2.27
C ASP A 63 -10.85 -1.40 1.89
N ASP A 64 -10.90 -1.70 0.58
CA ASP A 64 -10.97 -3.09 0.10
C ASP A 64 -9.66 -3.86 0.26
N THR A 65 -8.52 -3.19 0.07
CA THR A 65 -7.19 -3.81 0.18
C THR A 65 -6.74 -3.92 1.63
N ALA A 66 -7.01 -2.92 2.47
CA ALA A 66 -6.76 -2.90 3.90
C ALA A 66 -7.40 -4.10 4.58
N LYS A 67 -8.67 -4.45 4.27
CA LYS A 67 -9.32 -5.66 4.80
C LYS A 67 -8.55 -6.97 4.52
N LYS A 68 -7.83 -7.05 3.40
CA LYS A 68 -7.02 -8.22 3.03
C LYS A 68 -5.65 -8.19 3.70
N ILE A 69 -5.08 -6.99 3.83
CA ILE A 69 -3.77 -6.74 4.42
C ILE A 69 -3.82 -6.82 5.96
N ASP A 70 -4.90 -6.36 6.60
CA ASP A 70 -5.15 -6.41 8.05
C ASP A 70 -5.09 -7.82 8.61
N MET A 71 -5.40 -8.83 7.80
CA MET A 71 -5.30 -10.23 8.20
C MET A 71 -3.84 -10.69 8.36
N LEU A 72 -2.88 -9.92 7.85
CA LEU A 72 -1.48 -10.31 7.65
C LEU A 72 -0.45 -9.29 8.20
N LEU A 73 -0.80 -8.01 8.34
CA LEU A 73 0.08 -6.92 8.80
C LEU A 73 -0.37 -6.33 10.15
N ILE A 74 0.52 -5.50 10.73
CA ILE A 74 0.31 -4.76 11.98
C ILE A 74 -0.76 -3.68 11.74
N HIS A 75 -1.94 -3.82 12.36
CA HIS A 75 -3.10 -2.92 12.22
C HIS A 75 -2.74 -1.42 12.27
N ASP A 76 -1.86 -1.01 13.18
CA ASP A 76 -1.49 0.40 13.36
C ASP A 76 -0.92 1.05 12.08
N TYR A 77 -0.18 0.30 11.26
CA TYR A 77 0.39 0.80 10.00
C TYR A 77 -0.67 0.96 8.90
N VAL A 78 -1.61 0.00 8.83
CA VAL A 78 -2.69 0.02 7.85
C VAL A 78 -3.64 1.19 8.13
N ASP A 79 -3.94 1.42 9.40
CA ASP A 79 -4.75 2.54 9.86
C ASP A 79 -4.06 3.88 9.61
N GLU A 80 -2.75 3.99 9.85
CA GLU A 80 -2.02 5.23 9.62
C GLU A 80 -2.04 5.61 8.12
N ILE A 81 -1.77 4.66 7.22
CA ILE A 81 -1.84 4.91 5.77
C ILE A 81 -3.25 5.33 5.35
N GLY A 82 -4.28 4.66 5.87
CA GLY A 82 -5.68 5.04 5.62
C GLY A 82 -6.01 6.46 6.08
N ASN A 83 -5.47 6.87 7.24
CA ASN A 83 -5.59 8.22 7.74
C ASN A 83 -4.85 9.24 6.85
N LYS A 84 -3.64 8.94 6.36
CA LYS A 84 -2.92 9.84 5.44
C LYS A 84 -3.68 10.04 4.14
N ILE A 85 -4.21 8.95 3.56
CA ILE A 85 -5.03 9.00 2.34
C ILE A 85 -6.28 9.86 2.58
N SER A 86 -6.94 9.69 3.73
CA SER A 86 -8.12 10.47 4.11
C SER A 86 -7.79 11.96 4.29
N ASN A 87 -6.65 12.26 4.90
CA ASN A 87 -6.16 13.63 5.05
C ASN A 87 -5.82 14.27 3.71
N MET A 88 -5.21 13.52 2.78
CA MET A 88 -4.95 14.01 1.42
C MET A 88 -6.24 14.49 0.76
N ARG A 89 -7.31 13.69 0.82
CA ARG A 89 -8.61 14.08 0.28
C ARG A 89 -9.14 15.36 0.96
N SER A 90 -9.12 15.39 2.29
CA SER A 90 -9.57 16.57 3.07
C SER A 90 -8.79 17.84 2.68
N TYR A 91 -7.47 17.74 2.51
CA TYR A 91 -6.64 18.89 2.11
C TYR A 91 -6.85 19.28 0.63
N ALA A 92 -7.15 18.33 -0.25
CA ALA A 92 -7.54 18.63 -1.62
C ALA A 92 -8.89 19.37 -1.66
N GLU A 93 -9.89 18.93 -0.87
CA GLU A 93 -11.20 19.58 -0.71
C GLU A 93 -11.08 21.01 -0.14
N ASN A 94 -10.12 21.22 0.77
CA ASN A 94 -9.84 22.53 1.38
C ASN A 94 -8.83 23.39 0.59
N CYS A 95 -8.48 23.00 -0.64
CA CYS A 95 -7.51 23.70 -1.50
C CYS A 95 -6.18 24.03 -0.79
N SER A 96 -5.69 23.10 0.03
CA SER A 96 -4.50 23.25 0.89
C SER A 96 -3.33 22.40 0.37
N PRO A 97 -2.65 22.81 -0.72
CA PRO A 97 -1.69 21.98 -1.43
C PRO A 97 -0.47 21.61 -0.59
N ASP A 98 0.02 22.50 0.28
CA ASP A 98 1.20 22.22 1.11
C ASP A 98 0.95 21.07 2.09
N MET A 99 -0.21 21.10 2.75
CA MET A 99 -0.65 20.03 3.65
C MET A 99 -0.91 18.73 2.89
N TYR A 100 -1.55 18.83 1.72
CA TYR A 100 -1.75 17.69 0.82
C TYR A 100 -0.42 17.01 0.45
N PHE A 101 0.60 17.77 0.03
CA PHE A 101 1.87 17.18 -0.39
C PHE A 101 2.67 16.59 0.76
N ALA A 102 2.51 17.12 1.98
CA ALA A 102 3.10 16.53 3.18
C ALA A 102 2.51 15.14 3.45
N GLU A 103 1.18 15.01 3.41
CA GLU A 103 0.51 13.72 3.59
C GLU A 103 0.81 12.75 2.43
N SER A 104 0.78 13.21 1.17
CA SER A 104 1.12 12.40 0.00
C SER A 104 2.53 11.81 0.07
N THR A 105 3.50 12.61 0.50
CA THR A 105 4.89 12.15 0.67
C THR A 105 5.00 11.10 1.77
N THR A 106 4.29 11.31 2.88
CA THR A 106 4.27 10.40 4.01
C THR A 106 3.59 9.08 3.64
N ALA A 107 2.42 9.12 3.02
CA ALA A 107 1.67 7.96 2.54
C ALA A 107 2.52 7.10 1.59
N LYS A 108 3.21 7.72 0.61
CA LYS A 108 4.11 6.98 -0.30
C LYS A 108 5.27 6.30 0.43
N LYS A 109 5.82 6.94 1.46
CA LYS A 109 6.89 6.35 2.28
C LYS A 109 6.38 5.17 3.10
N GLU A 110 5.21 5.29 3.72
CA GLU A 110 4.59 4.21 4.49
C GLU A 110 4.21 3.03 3.58
N LEU A 111 3.63 3.29 2.40
CA LEU A 111 3.37 2.27 1.39
C LEU A 111 4.66 1.55 0.94
N ALA A 112 5.76 2.28 0.74
CA ALA A 112 7.05 1.66 0.43
C ALA A 112 7.58 0.80 1.59
N SER A 113 7.34 1.21 2.84
CA SER A 113 7.75 0.44 4.02
C SER A 113 7.00 -0.89 4.18
N ILE A 114 5.77 -1.00 3.67
CA ILE A 114 5.05 -2.29 3.58
C ILE A 114 5.86 -3.26 2.72
N LYS A 115 6.26 -2.81 1.53
CA LYS A 115 7.04 -3.61 0.59
C LYS A 115 8.39 -4.01 1.19
N GLU A 116 9.09 -3.08 1.82
CA GLU A 116 10.38 -3.36 2.48
C GLU A 116 10.26 -4.35 3.64
N SER A 117 9.20 -4.26 4.45
CA SER A 117 8.97 -5.13 5.61
C SER A 117 8.57 -6.56 5.24
N GLU A 118 7.94 -6.75 4.08
CA GLU A 118 7.52 -8.08 3.62
C GLU A 118 8.66 -8.89 2.96
N TYR A 119 9.70 -8.24 2.44
CA TYR A 119 10.82 -8.99 1.84
C TYR A 119 11.59 -9.79 2.90
N PRO A 120 12.00 -11.04 2.61
CA PRO A 120 12.83 -11.84 3.50
C PRO A 120 14.30 -11.35 3.49
N LEU A 121 14.52 -10.10 3.85
CA LEU A 121 15.84 -9.50 4.04
C LEU A 121 16.38 -9.91 5.41
N ALA A 122 17.71 -9.94 5.54
CA ALA A 122 18.35 -10.29 6.83
C ALA A 122 17.87 -9.38 7.96
N GLU A 123 17.59 -8.10 7.65
CA GLU A 123 17.07 -7.09 8.59
C GLU A 123 15.62 -7.37 9.05
N ASN A 124 14.85 -8.15 8.30
CA ASN A 124 13.46 -8.50 8.61
C ASN A 124 13.32 -9.91 9.23
N ILE A 125 14.43 -10.66 9.35
CA ILE A 125 14.46 -12.06 9.84
C ILE A 125 15.26 -12.19 11.14
N LEU A 126 16.23 -11.30 11.39
CA LEU A 126 17.06 -11.25 12.59
C LEU A 126 16.47 -10.32 13.66
#